data_AF-A0A6N2DM03-F1
#
_entry.id   AF-A0A6N2DM03-F1
#
_cell.length_a   1.000
_cell.length_b   1.000
_cell.length_c   1.000
_cell.angle_alpha   90.00
_cell.angle_beta   90.00
_cell.angle_gamma   90.00
#
_symmetry.space_group_name_H-M   'P 1'
#
loop_
_entity.id
_entity.type
_entity.pdbx_description
1 polymer ?
#
loop_
_entity_poly.entity_id
_entity_poly.type
_entity_poly.pdbx_seq_one_letter_code
_entity_poly.pdbx_strand_id
1 'polypeptide(L)'
;MAMPGTLHTLGLTTGPRRRGRHPTRSFALAILTAAVVIVACGSDDTATVEPSATDVTTTSRDTTTTTPTTTTVPERLDDPLSVVFIGDSTGRIVAEGLAEVAASEGSIELAIATRNGCGLMTTGDLLNPMSGQWEPVPVGCIEQIERIIPTVVAERQPDVVLAMVSSWDVSERRWADGVESAPVDPLHQERLGADYARLAERLLDTGASEVIWLLQPTPNGFWQGSGEGQDDDRWQEASRDVVRALADVDPRADVLDLVGWMGDEGLLDDVDTRPDGIHFSPDAARDVGRWIRAELLARTASG
;
A
#
# COMPACT_ATOMS: atom_id res chain seq x y z
N MET A 1 -20.44 65.54 -12.02
CA MET A 1 -19.99 66.45 -10.94
C MET A 1 -20.36 65.79 -9.62
N ALA A 2 -19.34 65.40 -8.84
CA ALA A 2 -19.33 64.91 -7.45
C ALA A 2 -20.55 64.11 -6.90
N MET A 3 -20.35 62.80 -6.68
CA MET A 3 -21.08 62.00 -5.69
C MET A 3 -20.20 61.85 -4.44
N PRO A 4 -20.69 62.10 -3.20
CA PRO A 4 -19.91 61.89 -1.99
C PRO A 4 -20.03 60.44 -1.50
N GLY A 5 -18.89 59.90 -1.08
CA GLY A 5 -18.76 58.56 -0.52
C GLY A 5 -19.22 58.47 0.94
N THR A 6 -19.55 57.24 1.34
CA THR A 6 -19.72 56.86 2.75
C THR A 6 -18.88 55.62 3.01
N LEU A 7 -17.82 55.79 3.79
CA LEU A 7 -16.95 54.74 4.33
C LEU A 7 -17.60 54.19 5.61
N HIS A 8 -17.88 52.89 5.66
CA HIS A 8 -18.20 52.19 6.91
C HIS A 8 -16.92 51.66 7.54
N THR A 9 -16.57 52.21 8.70
CA THR A 9 -15.49 51.73 9.58
C THR A 9 -16.04 50.60 10.45
N LEU A 10 -15.54 49.37 10.27
CA LEU A 10 -15.78 48.26 11.20
C LEU A 10 -14.68 48.27 12.29
N GLY A 11 -15.10 48.51 13.53
CA GLY A 11 -14.25 48.44 14.70
C GLY A 11 -14.03 46.99 15.15
N LEU A 12 -12.78 46.54 15.15
CA LEU A 12 -12.36 45.30 15.78
C LEU A 12 -12.15 45.54 17.28
N THR A 13 -13.01 44.97 18.12
CA THR A 13 -12.80 44.89 19.57
C THR A 13 -12.04 43.62 19.92
N THR A 14 -10.83 43.79 20.47
CA THR A 14 -9.99 42.72 21.01
C THR A 14 -10.52 42.25 22.38
N GLY A 15 -10.96 40.99 22.45
CA GLY A 15 -11.33 40.33 23.70
C GLY A 15 -10.15 39.53 24.32
N PRO A 16 -10.07 39.39 25.66
CA PRO A 16 -8.91 38.79 26.33
C PRO A 16 -8.87 37.26 26.24
N ARG A 17 -7.70 36.72 25.88
CA ARG A 17 -7.39 35.28 25.90
C ARG A 17 -7.33 34.75 27.34
N ARG A 18 -8.27 33.87 27.71
CA ARG A 18 -8.17 33.02 28.91
C ARG A 18 -7.19 31.87 28.67
N ARG A 19 -6.09 31.84 29.44
CA ARG A 19 -5.21 30.67 29.55
C ARG A 19 -5.86 29.62 30.45
N GLY A 20 -6.33 28.52 29.86
CA GLY A 20 -6.71 27.31 30.58
C GLY A 20 -5.49 26.41 30.80
N ARG A 21 -5.22 26.03 32.04
CA ARG A 21 -4.27 25.00 32.43
C ARG A 21 -4.87 23.62 32.09
N HIS A 22 -4.18 22.82 31.28
CA HIS A 22 -4.50 21.40 31.12
C HIS A 22 -3.81 20.57 32.21
N PRO A 23 -4.50 19.60 32.84
CA PRO A 23 -3.88 18.65 33.76
C PRO A 23 -3.11 17.58 32.99
N THR A 24 -1.84 17.40 33.34
CA THR A 24 -1.00 16.30 32.87
C THR A 24 -1.50 14.99 33.49
N ARG A 25 -2.08 14.10 32.68
CA ARG A 25 -2.29 12.69 33.04
C ARG A 25 -1.14 11.87 32.51
N SER A 26 -0.32 11.36 33.42
CA SER A 26 0.73 10.40 33.13
C SER A 26 0.10 9.07 32.67
N PHE A 27 0.34 8.69 31.43
CA PHE A 27 0.09 7.33 30.96
C PHE A 27 1.34 6.50 31.24
N ALA A 28 1.17 5.45 32.05
CA ALA A 28 2.18 4.42 32.24
C ALA A 28 2.22 3.54 30.99
N LEU A 29 3.36 3.55 30.30
CA LEU A 29 3.63 2.72 29.14
C LEU A 29 3.91 1.29 29.61
N ALA A 30 2.97 0.36 29.37
CA ALA A 30 3.23 -1.06 29.52
C ALA A 30 3.94 -1.55 28.26
N ILE A 31 5.24 -1.84 28.38
CA ILE A 31 6.06 -2.42 27.32
C ILE A 31 5.75 -3.92 27.28
N LEU A 32 4.98 -4.36 26.27
CA LEU A 32 4.90 -5.77 25.90
C LEU A 32 6.13 -6.11 25.05
N THR A 33 7.04 -6.90 25.63
CA THR A 33 8.19 -7.49 24.93
C THR A 33 7.69 -8.58 23.97
N ALA A 34 7.63 -8.28 22.68
CA ALA A 34 7.61 -9.30 21.64
C ALA A 34 9.03 -9.91 21.53
N ALA A 35 9.12 -11.23 21.63
CA ALA A 35 10.39 -11.94 21.47
C ALA A 35 10.84 -11.87 20.01
N VAL A 36 11.91 -11.15 19.75
CA VAL A 36 12.64 -11.18 18.47
C VAL A 36 13.56 -12.38 18.51
N VAL A 37 13.33 -13.36 17.63
CA VAL A 37 14.27 -14.47 17.38
C VAL A 37 15.33 -13.96 16.41
N ILE A 38 16.54 -13.72 16.91
CA ILE A 38 17.71 -13.43 16.09
C ILE A 38 18.37 -14.78 15.74
N VAL A 39 18.27 -15.19 14.47
CA VAL A 39 19.04 -16.34 13.96
C VAL A 39 20.44 -15.83 13.60
N ALA A 40 21.43 -16.25 14.38
CA ALA A 40 22.84 -16.05 14.05
C ALA A 40 23.28 -17.16 13.08
N CYS A 41 23.60 -16.79 11.82
CA CYS A 41 24.28 -17.69 10.90
C CYS A 41 25.74 -17.85 11.34
N GLY A 42 26.10 -19.07 11.76
CA GLY A 42 27.48 -19.48 11.97
C GLY A 42 28.18 -19.69 10.63
N SER A 43 29.39 -19.15 10.52
CA SER A 43 30.31 -19.38 9.41
C SER A 43 31.26 -20.50 9.81
N ASP A 44 31.15 -21.66 9.19
CA ASP A 44 32.25 -22.62 9.06
C ASP A 44 31.89 -23.53 7.88
N ASP A 45 32.62 -23.43 6.78
CA ASP A 45 32.99 -24.67 6.10
C ASP A 45 34.25 -24.55 5.25
N THR A 46 35.10 -25.54 5.48
CA THR A 46 36.46 -25.67 5.00
C THR A 46 36.43 -26.51 3.73
N ALA A 47 36.80 -25.92 2.59
CA ALA A 47 36.87 -26.65 1.32
C ALA A 47 38.06 -27.64 1.33
N THR A 48 37.77 -28.94 1.31
CA THR A 48 38.72 -30.00 0.97
C THR A 48 38.42 -30.50 -0.44
N VAL A 49 39.42 -30.42 -1.32
CA VAL A 49 39.40 -30.92 -2.70
C VAL A 49 39.96 -32.35 -2.71
N GLU A 50 39.27 -33.29 -3.38
CA GLU A 50 39.84 -34.57 -3.84
C GLU A 50 39.01 -35.15 -5.03
N PRO A 51 39.52 -36.15 -5.78
CA PRO A 51 39.70 -36.02 -7.22
C PRO A 51 38.75 -36.87 -8.09
N SER A 52 38.76 -36.54 -9.38
CA SER A 52 38.06 -37.19 -10.50
C SER A 52 38.20 -38.72 -10.54
N ALA A 53 37.06 -39.39 -10.65
CA ALA A 53 36.95 -40.74 -11.19
C ALA A 53 36.06 -40.72 -12.44
N THR A 54 36.62 -41.27 -13.52
CA THR A 54 35.99 -41.48 -14.83
C THR A 54 34.97 -42.62 -14.73
N ASP A 55 33.71 -42.35 -15.05
CA ASP A 55 32.69 -43.40 -15.14
C ASP A 55 32.17 -43.61 -16.57
N VAL A 56 31.95 -44.89 -16.86
CA VAL A 56 31.71 -45.49 -18.17
C VAL A 56 30.25 -45.29 -18.59
N THR A 57 30.04 -44.68 -19.76
CA THR A 57 28.70 -44.51 -20.36
C THR A 57 28.19 -45.82 -20.92
N THR A 58 27.21 -46.44 -20.25
CA THR A 58 26.41 -47.55 -20.79
C THR A 58 25.05 -46.99 -21.24
N THR A 59 24.78 -47.01 -22.54
CA THR A 59 23.50 -46.57 -23.12
C THR A 59 22.44 -47.65 -22.96
N SER A 60 21.52 -47.48 -22.02
CA SER A 60 20.29 -48.26 -21.92
C SER A 60 19.12 -47.45 -22.49
N ARG A 61 18.36 -48.01 -23.43
CA ARG A 61 17.13 -47.38 -23.95
C ARG A 61 16.00 -47.67 -22.97
N ASP A 62 15.67 -46.70 -22.14
CA ASP A 62 14.43 -46.71 -21.37
C ASP A 62 13.23 -46.36 -22.26
N THR A 63 12.20 -47.19 -22.14
CA THR A 63 10.90 -47.01 -22.79
C THR A 63 10.11 -46.02 -21.93
N THR A 64 9.97 -44.78 -22.38
CA THR A 64 9.24 -43.73 -21.68
C THR A 64 7.74 -44.01 -21.76
N THR A 65 7.19 -44.71 -20.77
CA THR A 65 5.75 -44.76 -20.53
C THR A 65 5.31 -43.41 -19.99
N THR A 66 4.65 -42.63 -20.84
CA THR A 66 4.07 -41.32 -20.49
C THR A 66 2.82 -41.55 -19.64
N THR A 67 2.99 -41.64 -18.32
CA THR A 67 1.86 -41.55 -17.39
C THR A 67 1.26 -40.14 -17.52
N PRO A 68 -0.06 -39.98 -17.73
CA PRO A 68 -0.67 -38.66 -17.72
C PRO A 68 -0.42 -38.04 -16.34
N THR A 69 0.30 -36.93 -16.32
CA THR A 69 0.41 -36.08 -15.12
C THR A 69 -0.98 -35.52 -14.88
N THR A 70 -1.75 -36.18 -14.02
CA THR A 70 -2.93 -35.58 -13.41
C THR A 70 -2.41 -34.40 -12.60
N THR A 71 -2.63 -33.18 -13.09
CA THR A 71 -2.45 -31.95 -12.32
C THR A 71 -3.38 -32.04 -11.12
N THR A 72 -2.88 -32.55 -10.00
CA THR A 72 -3.54 -32.46 -8.70
C THR A 72 -3.59 -30.97 -8.35
N VAL A 73 -4.78 -30.39 -8.45
CA VAL A 73 -5.10 -29.11 -7.83
C VAL A 73 -4.79 -29.27 -6.33
N PRO A 74 -3.93 -28.42 -5.73
CA PRO A 74 -3.60 -28.56 -4.32
C PRO A 74 -4.86 -28.39 -3.48
N GLU A 75 -5.09 -29.34 -2.59
CA GLU A 75 -6.11 -29.33 -1.55
C GLU A 75 -5.71 -28.29 -0.48
N ARG A 76 -5.80 -27.00 -0.83
CA ARG A 76 -5.35 -25.85 -0.02
C ARG A 76 -6.46 -25.29 0.89
N LEU A 77 -7.55 -26.04 1.06
CA LEU A 77 -8.76 -25.53 1.73
C LEU A 77 -8.59 -25.35 3.26
N ASP A 78 -7.54 -25.91 3.86
CA ASP A 78 -7.35 -25.92 5.32
C ASP A 78 -6.29 -24.91 5.82
N ASP A 79 -5.45 -24.36 4.95
CA ASP A 79 -4.40 -23.40 5.35
C ASP A 79 -4.95 -21.95 5.37
N PRO A 80 -4.56 -21.11 6.35
CA PRO A 80 -4.89 -19.69 6.32
C PRO A 80 -4.36 -19.01 5.06
N LEU A 81 -5.12 -18.06 4.52
CA LEU A 81 -4.70 -17.25 3.38
C LEU A 81 -3.50 -16.38 3.77
N SER A 82 -2.36 -16.56 3.10
CA SER A 82 -1.15 -15.77 3.34
C SER A 82 -1.19 -14.45 2.56
N VAL A 83 -1.18 -13.33 3.27
CA VAL A 83 -1.31 -11.98 2.70
C VAL A 83 -0.12 -11.11 3.11
N VAL A 84 0.50 -10.44 2.15
CA VAL A 84 1.43 -9.33 2.40
C VAL A 84 0.73 -8.02 2.03
N PHE A 85 0.56 -7.12 2.99
CA PHE A 85 0.00 -5.80 2.76
C PHE A 85 1.12 -4.78 2.51
N ILE A 86 1.04 -4.02 1.40
CA ILE A 86 1.97 -2.93 1.07
C ILE A 86 1.24 -1.60 0.92
N GLY A 87 1.93 -0.50 1.21
CA GLY A 87 1.33 0.82 1.11
C GLY A 87 1.99 1.91 1.93
N ASP A 88 1.27 3.03 2.07
CA ASP A 88 1.69 4.21 2.82
C ASP A 88 1.13 4.25 4.25
N SER A 89 0.95 5.45 4.83
CA SER A 89 0.36 5.59 6.17
C SER A 89 -1.12 5.24 6.23
N THR A 90 -1.88 5.44 5.15
CA THR A 90 -3.30 5.05 5.06
C THR A 90 -3.41 3.53 4.94
N GLY A 91 -2.59 2.93 4.08
CA GLY A 91 -2.48 1.48 3.94
C GLY A 91 -2.08 0.81 5.26
N ARG A 92 -1.17 1.40 6.03
CA ARG A 92 -0.81 0.88 7.37
C ARG A 92 -2.00 0.80 8.31
N ILE A 93 -2.82 1.84 8.40
CA ILE A 93 -4.00 1.85 9.28
C ILE A 93 -5.01 0.78 8.86
N VAL A 94 -5.26 0.64 7.56
CA VAL A 94 -6.12 -0.43 7.02
C VAL A 94 -5.55 -1.81 7.34
N ALA A 95 -4.25 -2.01 7.14
CA ALA A 95 -3.58 -3.27 7.44
C ALA A 95 -3.61 -3.62 8.94
N GLU A 96 -3.48 -2.64 9.83
CA GLU A 96 -3.61 -2.81 11.28
C GLU A 96 -5.04 -3.26 11.67
N GLY A 97 -6.06 -2.68 11.04
CA GLY A 97 -7.45 -3.11 11.21
C GLY A 97 -7.70 -4.53 10.71
N LEU A 98 -7.15 -4.89 9.55
CA LEU A 98 -7.19 -6.26 9.03
C LEU A 98 -6.44 -7.25 9.94
N ALA A 99 -5.29 -6.86 10.49
CA ALA A 99 -4.52 -7.68 11.43
C ALA A 99 -5.32 -8.02 12.69
N GLU A 100 -6.05 -7.04 13.25
CA GLU A 100 -6.89 -7.25 14.42
C GLU A 100 -8.04 -8.25 14.13
N VAL A 101 -8.66 -8.13 12.96
CA VAL A 101 -9.71 -9.06 12.51
C VAL A 101 -9.14 -10.46 12.28
N ALA A 102 -8.01 -10.57 11.58
CA ALA A 102 -7.35 -11.84 11.32
C ALA A 102 -6.95 -12.57 12.62
N ALA A 103 -6.46 -11.83 13.62
CA ALA A 103 -6.08 -12.39 14.92
C ALA A 103 -7.29 -12.91 15.73
N SER A 104 -8.48 -12.34 15.54
CA SER A 104 -9.68 -12.72 16.28
C SER A 104 -10.54 -13.78 15.59
N GLU A 105 -10.53 -13.81 14.26
CA GLU A 105 -11.41 -14.69 13.45
C GLU A 105 -10.65 -15.84 12.76
N GLY A 106 -9.32 -15.82 12.75
CA GLY A 106 -8.49 -16.78 12.00
C GLY A 106 -8.58 -16.55 10.49
N SER A 107 -8.14 -17.53 9.69
CA SER A 107 -8.21 -17.62 8.20
C SER A 107 -7.31 -16.70 7.36
N ILE A 108 -6.63 -15.71 7.94
CA ILE A 108 -5.62 -14.91 7.24
C ILE A 108 -4.33 -14.86 8.07
N GLU A 109 -3.20 -15.14 7.43
CA GLU A 109 -1.86 -14.82 7.94
C GLU A 109 -1.38 -13.54 7.27
N LEU A 110 -1.16 -12.47 8.05
CA LEU A 110 -0.85 -11.15 7.53
C LEU A 110 0.58 -10.71 7.87
N ALA A 111 1.33 -10.28 6.86
CA ALA A 111 2.55 -9.49 7.01
C ALA A 111 2.32 -8.07 6.49
N ILE A 112 2.83 -7.06 7.21
CA ILE A 112 2.65 -5.64 6.86
C ILE A 112 4.00 -5.05 6.45
N ALA A 113 4.08 -4.55 5.22
CA ALA A 113 5.27 -3.93 4.63
C ALA A 113 4.94 -2.53 4.09
N THR A 114 4.43 -1.68 4.98
CA THR A 114 4.02 -0.30 4.69
C THR A 114 5.05 0.72 5.15
N ARG A 115 5.10 1.91 4.52
CA ARG A 115 5.93 3.02 4.97
C ARG A 115 5.20 4.35 4.90
N ASN A 116 5.05 5.01 6.06
CA ASN A 116 4.43 6.33 6.13
C ASN A 116 5.17 7.33 5.23
N GLY A 117 4.42 8.13 4.47
CA GLY A 117 4.97 9.18 3.64
C GLY A 117 5.57 8.72 2.30
N CYS A 118 5.34 7.47 1.90
CA CYS A 118 5.93 6.91 0.69
C CYS A 118 4.84 6.36 -0.23
N GLY A 119 4.84 6.82 -1.48
CA GLY A 119 4.10 6.18 -2.56
C GLY A 119 4.79 4.90 -3.06
N LEU A 120 4.21 4.25 -4.07
CA LEU A 120 4.79 3.09 -4.74
C LEU A 120 5.60 3.51 -5.97
N MET A 121 5.43 4.73 -6.48
CA MET A 121 6.29 5.28 -7.52
C MET A 121 7.66 5.68 -6.96
N THR A 122 8.72 5.18 -7.58
CA THR A 122 10.11 5.48 -7.20
C THR A 122 10.78 6.53 -8.10
N THR A 123 10.07 7.02 -9.12
CA THR A 123 10.62 7.90 -10.14
C THR A 123 10.03 9.32 -10.12
N GLY A 124 10.81 10.29 -10.64
CA GLY A 124 10.42 11.70 -10.70
C GLY A 124 10.53 12.44 -9.36
N ASP A 125 10.92 13.70 -9.41
CA ASP A 125 10.84 14.59 -8.24
C ASP A 125 9.38 14.86 -7.90
N LEU A 126 9.06 14.91 -6.61
CA LEU A 126 7.76 15.27 -6.06
C LEU A 126 7.70 16.78 -5.80
N LEU A 127 6.57 17.42 -6.10
CA LEU A 127 6.34 18.77 -5.59
C LEU A 127 5.98 18.69 -4.12
N ASN A 128 6.86 19.16 -3.24
CA ASN A 128 6.57 19.22 -1.82
C ASN A 128 5.61 20.40 -1.53
N PRO A 129 4.39 20.16 -1.05
CA PRO A 129 3.38 21.20 -0.86
C PRO A 129 3.76 22.22 0.23
N MET A 130 4.61 21.82 1.18
CA MET A 130 5.06 22.68 2.28
C MET A 130 6.20 23.60 1.87
N SER A 131 7.13 23.14 1.02
CA SER A 131 8.28 23.93 0.57
C SER A 131 8.05 24.60 -0.79
N GLY A 132 7.06 24.12 -1.56
CA GLY A 132 6.86 24.50 -2.96
C GLY A 132 8.06 24.13 -3.85
N GLN A 133 8.92 23.21 -3.40
CA GLN A 133 10.10 22.77 -4.14
C GLN A 133 9.90 21.38 -4.69
N TRP A 134 10.52 21.14 -5.84
CA TRP A 134 10.70 19.82 -6.39
C TRP A 134 11.80 19.09 -5.61
N GLU A 135 11.44 17.97 -5.00
CA GLU A 135 12.32 17.16 -4.16
C GLU A 135 12.39 15.73 -4.69
N PRO A 136 13.57 15.09 -4.68
CA PRO A 136 13.65 13.69 -5.10
C PRO A 136 12.85 12.80 -4.15
N VAL A 137 12.38 11.65 -4.67
CA VAL A 137 11.78 10.62 -3.82
C VAL A 137 12.77 10.26 -2.69
N PRO A 138 12.35 10.30 -1.41
CA PRO A 138 13.25 9.99 -0.31
C PRO A 138 13.88 8.60 -0.46
N VAL A 139 15.19 8.49 -0.21
CA VAL A 139 15.94 7.24 -0.45
C VAL A 139 15.33 6.03 0.28
N GLY A 140 14.72 6.28 1.45
CA GLY A 140 14.04 5.24 2.20
C GLY A 140 12.73 4.76 1.56
N CYS A 141 12.01 5.61 0.83
CA CYS A 141 10.85 5.18 0.05
C CYS A 141 11.32 4.27 -1.09
N ILE A 142 12.38 4.66 -1.81
CA ILE A 142 12.99 3.81 -2.84
C ILE A 142 13.43 2.47 -2.26
N GLU A 143 14.13 2.46 -1.13
CA GLU A 143 14.56 1.25 -0.43
C GLU A 143 13.38 0.36 0.00
N GLN A 144 12.25 0.96 0.40
CA GLN A 144 11.04 0.22 0.74
C GLN A 144 10.54 -0.59 -0.45
N ILE A 145 10.39 0.06 -1.61
CA ILE A 145 9.84 -0.55 -2.82
C ILE A 145 10.84 -1.51 -3.46
N GLU A 146 12.10 -1.12 -3.54
CA GLU A 146 13.09 -1.86 -4.31
C GLU A 146 13.79 -2.97 -3.55
N ARG A 147 13.74 -2.97 -2.21
CA ARG A 147 14.44 -3.95 -1.39
C ARG A 147 13.53 -4.61 -0.36
N ILE A 148 12.90 -3.82 0.50
CA ILE A 148 12.21 -4.35 1.68
C ILE A 148 10.99 -5.18 1.27
N ILE A 149 10.09 -4.62 0.45
CA ILE A 149 8.88 -5.32 0.01
C ILE A 149 9.24 -6.64 -0.71
N PRO A 150 10.12 -6.67 -1.73
CA PRO A 150 10.53 -7.90 -2.38
C PRO A 150 11.14 -8.92 -1.42
N THR A 151 11.95 -8.50 -0.44
CA THR A 151 12.47 -9.42 0.58
C THR A 151 11.34 -10.06 1.39
N VAL A 152 10.36 -9.28 1.84
CA VAL A 152 9.20 -9.81 2.58
C VAL A 152 8.40 -10.79 1.72
N VAL A 153 8.17 -10.48 0.44
CA VAL A 153 7.46 -11.38 -0.48
C VAL A 153 8.25 -12.67 -0.73
N ALA A 154 9.57 -12.59 -0.90
CA ALA A 154 10.42 -13.77 -1.11
C ALA A 154 10.42 -14.70 0.11
N GLU A 155 10.46 -14.13 1.32
CA GLU A 155 10.47 -14.87 2.57
C GLU A 155 9.10 -15.50 2.89
N ARG A 156 8.01 -14.86 2.47
CA ARG A 156 6.64 -15.28 2.81
C ARG A 156 5.95 -16.09 1.72
N GLN A 157 6.33 -15.91 0.46
CA GLN A 157 5.67 -16.47 -0.72
C GLN A 157 4.13 -16.39 -0.61
N PRO A 158 3.56 -15.18 -0.45
CA PRO A 158 2.15 -15.02 -0.11
C PRO A 158 1.24 -15.47 -1.25
N ASP A 159 0.02 -15.88 -0.90
CA ASP A 159 -1.05 -16.06 -1.88
C ASP A 159 -1.39 -14.70 -2.52
N VAL A 160 -1.51 -13.66 -1.69
CA VAL A 160 -1.91 -12.32 -2.13
C VAL A 160 -0.94 -11.25 -1.64
N VAL A 161 -0.50 -10.38 -2.53
CA VAL A 161 -0.02 -9.05 -2.13
C VAL A 161 -1.16 -8.06 -2.26
N LEU A 162 -1.63 -7.52 -1.14
CA LEU A 162 -2.66 -6.48 -1.12
C LEU A 162 -1.99 -5.10 -1.07
N ALA A 163 -2.12 -4.34 -2.15
CA ALA A 163 -1.49 -3.03 -2.32
C ALA A 163 -2.50 -1.91 -2.17
N MET A 164 -2.23 -0.95 -1.28
CA MET A 164 -3.00 0.28 -1.16
C MET A 164 -2.05 1.46 -1.11
N VAL A 165 -2.19 2.40 -2.03
CA VAL A 165 -1.42 3.64 -2.02
C VAL A 165 -2.31 4.81 -2.33
N SER A 166 -2.08 5.90 -1.60
CA SER A 166 -2.95 7.06 -1.62
C SER A 166 -2.23 8.30 -2.17
N SER A 167 -2.29 9.39 -1.42
CA SER A 167 -1.92 10.77 -1.75
C SER A 167 -0.52 10.96 -2.35
N TRP A 168 0.42 10.07 -2.04
CA TRP A 168 1.83 10.22 -2.44
C TRP A 168 2.10 9.91 -3.91
N ASP A 169 1.29 9.05 -4.53
CA ASP A 169 1.40 8.74 -5.96
C ASP A 169 0.53 9.66 -6.82
N VAL A 170 -0.36 10.45 -6.21
CA VAL A 170 -1.15 11.48 -6.90
C VAL A 170 -0.60 12.89 -6.69
N SER A 171 0.68 13.01 -6.36
CA SER A 171 1.36 14.32 -6.29
C SER A 171 1.93 14.69 -7.66
N GLU A 172 2.01 15.98 -7.98
CA GLU A 172 2.68 16.42 -9.21
C GLU A 172 4.13 15.92 -9.27
N ARG A 173 4.61 15.65 -10.48
CA ARG A 173 5.94 15.08 -10.73
C ARG A 173 6.73 15.93 -11.71
N ARG A 174 8.04 16.03 -11.47
CA ARG A 174 9.02 16.52 -12.44
C ARG A 174 9.97 15.41 -12.83
N TRP A 175 10.02 15.11 -14.12
CA TRP A 175 10.78 13.99 -14.66
C TRP A 175 12.24 14.36 -14.94
N ALA A 176 13.05 13.35 -15.24
CA ALA A 176 14.50 13.52 -15.48
C ALA A 176 14.83 14.42 -16.69
N ASP A 177 13.90 14.55 -17.64
CA ASP A 177 14.00 15.47 -18.78
C ASP A 177 13.53 16.90 -18.45
N GLY A 178 13.13 17.14 -17.20
CA GLY A 178 12.63 18.42 -16.70
C GLY A 178 11.15 18.67 -16.97
N VAL A 179 10.43 17.75 -17.61
CA VAL A 179 8.98 17.89 -17.84
C VAL A 179 8.25 17.74 -16.52
N GLU A 180 7.35 18.67 -16.23
CA GLU A 180 6.43 18.63 -15.10
C GLU A 180 5.07 18.07 -15.57
N SER A 181 4.40 17.29 -14.73
CA SER A 181 3.07 16.76 -15.04
C SER A 181 2.23 16.52 -13.80
N ALA A 182 0.96 16.90 -13.89
CA ALA A 182 -0.07 16.61 -12.90
C ALA A 182 -0.62 15.17 -13.08
N PRO A 183 -1.26 14.59 -12.04
CA PRO A 183 -1.79 13.22 -12.10
C PRO A 183 -2.79 12.94 -13.24
N VAL A 184 -3.50 13.98 -13.69
CA VAL A 184 -4.46 13.88 -14.80
C VAL A 184 -3.81 13.94 -16.18
N ASP A 185 -2.52 14.25 -16.27
CA ASP A 185 -1.82 14.33 -17.54
C ASP A 185 -1.47 12.94 -18.07
N PRO A 186 -1.59 12.67 -19.38
CA PRO A 186 -1.30 11.36 -19.96
C PRO A 186 0.12 10.84 -19.66
N LEU A 187 1.12 11.73 -19.66
CA LEU A 187 2.50 11.36 -19.34
C LEU A 187 2.64 10.85 -17.90
N HIS A 188 1.90 11.45 -16.97
CA HIS A 188 1.91 11.02 -15.58
C HIS A 188 1.26 9.63 -15.45
N GLN A 189 0.08 9.46 -16.03
CA GLN A 189 -0.65 8.19 -15.99
C GLN A 189 0.14 7.04 -16.64
N GLU A 190 0.81 7.31 -17.77
CA GLU A 190 1.69 6.33 -18.43
C GLU A 190 2.83 5.89 -17.50
N ARG A 191 3.50 6.84 -16.84
CA ARG A 191 4.63 6.54 -15.94
C ARG A 191 4.19 5.86 -14.64
N LEU A 192 3.06 6.30 -14.07
CA LEU A 192 2.42 5.65 -12.92
C LEU A 192 2.08 4.19 -13.26
N GLY A 193 1.43 3.97 -14.40
CA GLY A 193 1.09 2.63 -14.87
C GLY A 193 2.33 1.75 -15.09
N ALA A 194 3.38 2.30 -15.69
CA ALA A 194 4.63 1.57 -15.90
C ALA A 194 5.35 1.22 -14.57
N ASP A 195 5.34 2.11 -13.58
CA ASP A 195 5.90 1.86 -12.25
C ASP A 195 5.11 0.77 -11.52
N TYR A 196 3.77 0.82 -11.56
CA TYR A 196 2.89 -0.17 -10.93
C TYR A 196 2.96 -1.53 -11.61
N ALA A 197 2.97 -1.58 -12.94
CA ALA A 197 3.12 -2.82 -13.70
C ALA A 197 4.45 -3.51 -13.34
N ARG A 198 5.56 -2.75 -13.33
CA ARG A 198 6.87 -3.27 -12.98
C ARG A 198 6.94 -3.76 -11.52
N LEU A 199 6.27 -3.05 -10.60
CA LEU A 199 6.17 -3.51 -9.22
C LEU A 199 5.39 -4.82 -9.14
N ALA A 200 4.19 -4.90 -9.74
CA ALA A 200 3.36 -6.10 -9.75
C ALA A 200 4.11 -7.31 -10.34
N GLU A 201 4.69 -7.17 -11.54
CA GLU A 201 5.49 -8.21 -12.19
C GLU A 201 6.61 -8.71 -11.25
N ARG A 202 7.34 -7.78 -10.63
CA ARG A 202 8.40 -8.12 -9.68
C ARG A 202 7.87 -8.92 -8.48
N LEU A 203 6.72 -8.54 -7.91
CA LEU A 203 6.14 -9.25 -6.75
C LEU A 203 5.70 -10.66 -7.14
N LEU A 204 5.06 -10.79 -8.30
CA LEU A 204 4.62 -12.06 -8.86
C LEU A 204 5.81 -12.99 -9.17
N ASP A 205 6.90 -12.46 -9.74
CA ASP A 205 8.14 -13.19 -10.01
C ASP A 205 8.89 -13.58 -8.74
N THR A 206 8.75 -12.78 -7.68
CA THR A 206 9.40 -13.02 -6.38
C THR A 206 8.71 -14.12 -5.58
N GLY A 207 7.43 -14.40 -5.85
CA GLY A 207 6.71 -15.52 -5.25
C GLY A 207 5.29 -15.23 -4.79
N ALA A 208 4.75 -14.02 -5.01
CA ALA A 208 3.33 -13.78 -4.80
C ALA A 208 2.50 -14.53 -5.85
N SER A 209 1.37 -15.12 -5.46
CA SER A 209 0.47 -15.74 -6.45
C SER A 209 -0.35 -14.71 -7.21
N GLU A 210 -0.84 -13.68 -6.51
CA GLU A 210 -1.69 -12.60 -7.02
C GLU A 210 -1.31 -11.24 -6.42
N VAL A 211 -1.58 -10.15 -7.14
CA VAL A 211 -1.52 -8.77 -6.63
C VAL A 211 -2.91 -8.16 -6.69
N ILE A 212 -3.45 -7.76 -5.54
CA ILE A 212 -4.75 -7.09 -5.46
C ILE A 212 -4.54 -5.63 -5.09
N TRP A 213 -5.13 -4.72 -5.86
CA TRP A 213 -5.07 -3.29 -5.61
C TRP A 213 -6.32 -2.81 -4.89
N LEU A 214 -6.14 -2.16 -3.75
CA LEU A 214 -7.23 -1.59 -2.95
C LEU A 214 -7.43 -0.12 -3.32
N LEU A 215 -8.57 0.21 -3.94
CA LEU A 215 -8.85 1.59 -4.37
C LEU A 215 -9.20 2.48 -3.18
N GLN A 216 -8.29 3.37 -2.82
CA GLN A 216 -8.43 4.27 -1.68
C GLN A 216 -9.54 5.33 -1.87
N PRO A 217 -10.23 5.75 -0.80
CA PRO A 217 -11.08 6.93 -0.83
C PRO A 217 -10.26 8.21 -1.03
N THR A 218 -10.88 9.25 -1.59
CA THR A 218 -10.24 10.57 -1.69
C THR A 218 -10.03 11.14 -0.29
N PRO A 219 -8.80 11.59 0.08
CA PRO A 219 -8.58 12.34 1.30
C PRO A 219 -9.40 13.63 1.34
N ASN A 220 -9.79 14.08 2.53
CA ASN A 220 -10.42 15.37 2.75
C ASN A 220 -9.45 16.31 3.50
N GLY A 221 -8.54 16.95 2.77
CA GLY A 221 -7.50 17.81 3.33
C GLY A 221 -8.05 19.06 4.04
N PHE A 222 -9.28 19.47 3.71
CA PHE A 222 -9.96 20.61 4.35
C PHE A 222 -10.21 20.41 5.84
N TRP A 223 -10.28 19.18 6.34
CA TRP A 223 -10.44 18.91 7.78
C TRP A 223 -9.19 19.29 8.58
N GLN A 224 -8.03 19.40 7.91
CA GLN A 224 -6.78 19.90 8.48
C GLN A 224 -6.42 21.33 8.01
N GLY A 225 -7.22 21.93 7.12
CA GLY A 225 -6.96 23.25 6.57
C GLY A 225 -5.79 23.31 5.58
N SER A 226 -5.35 22.17 5.07
CA SER A 226 -4.31 22.01 4.06
C SER A 226 -4.95 21.48 2.77
N GLY A 227 -5.50 22.40 1.96
CA GLY A 227 -5.90 22.06 0.59
C GLY A 227 -4.65 21.86 -0.24
N GLU A 228 -4.16 20.63 -0.27
CA GLU A 228 -3.09 20.17 -1.15
C GLU A 228 -3.75 19.41 -2.29
N GLY A 229 -3.24 19.50 -3.53
CA GLY A 229 -3.88 18.86 -4.70
C GLY A 229 -4.17 17.36 -4.57
N GLN A 230 -3.60 16.72 -3.55
CA GLN A 230 -3.89 15.35 -3.13
C GLN A 230 -5.36 15.09 -2.73
N ASP A 231 -6.13 16.11 -2.37
CA ASP A 231 -7.58 16.01 -2.12
C ASP A 231 -8.46 16.29 -3.36
N ASP A 232 -7.85 16.51 -4.54
CA ASP A 232 -8.59 16.64 -5.80
C ASP A 232 -9.10 15.27 -6.26
N ASP A 233 -10.43 15.11 -6.25
CA ASP A 233 -11.10 13.88 -6.70
C ASP A 233 -10.68 13.45 -8.11
N ARG A 234 -10.38 14.40 -9.00
CA ARG A 234 -9.96 14.06 -10.38
C ARG A 234 -8.57 13.43 -10.39
N TRP A 235 -7.69 13.84 -9.48
CA TRP A 235 -6.34 13.28 -9.38
C TRP A 235 -6.38 11.88 -8.79
N GLN A 236 -7.23 11.67 -7.78
CA GLN A 236 -7.47 10.35 -7.21
C GLN A 236 -8.10 9.41 -8.24
N GLU A 237 -9.12 9.87 -8.96
CA GLU A 237 -9.78 9.04 -9.99
C GLU A 237 -8.82 8.68 -11.14
N ALA A 238 -7.98 9.61 -11.59
CA ALA A 238 -6.95 9.33 -12.58
C ALA A 238 -6.00 8.20 -12.16
N SER A 239 -5.62 8.12 -10.88
CA SER A 239 -4.80 7.03 -10.36
C SER A 239 -5.58 5.71 -10.27
N ARG A 240 -6.85 5.75 -9.83
CA ARG A 240 -7.71 4.56 -9.80
C ARG A 240 -7.94 3.98 -11.20
N ASP A 241 -8.10 4.82 -12.21
CA ASP A 241 -8.23 4.39 -13.61
C ASP A 241 -6.99 3.66 -14.11
N VAL A 242 -5.79 4.12 -13.73
CA VAL A 242 -4.53 3.42 -14.04
C VAL A 242 -4.53 2.03 -13.38
N VAL A 243 -4.92 1.92 -12.12
CA VAL A 243 -5.00 0.64 -11.40
C VAL A 243 -5.99 -0.31 -12.05
N ARG A 244 -7.20 0.15 -12.40
CA ARG A 244 -8.20 -0.67 -13.10
C ARG A 244 -7.69 -1.15 -14.45
N ALA A 245 -7.07 -0.27 -15.23
CA ALA A 245 -6.48 -0.64 -16.52
C ALA A 245 -5.35 -1.69 -16.39
N LEU A 246 -4.61 -1.69 -15.28
CA LEU A 246 -3.59 -2.71 -15.01
C LEU A 246 -4.21 -4.08 -14.67
N ALA A 247 -5.26 -4.10 -13.85
CA ALA A 247 -5.98 -5.33 -13.54
C ALA A 247 -6.68 -5.94 -14.77
N ASP A 248 -7.13 -5.11 -15.71
CA ASP A 248 -7.75 -5.60 -16.95
C ASP A 248 -6.76 -6.34 -17.88
N VAL A 249 -5.44 -6.15 -17.74
CA VAL A 249 -4.43 -6.73 -18.64
C VAL A 249 -3.71 -7.95 -18.07
N ASP A 250 -3.59 -8.09 -16.76
CA ASP A 250 -2.90 -9.21 -16.10
C ASP A 250 -3.91 -10.05 -15.30
N PRO A 251 -4.14 -11.33 -15.65
CA PRO A 251 -5.08 -12.19 -14.93
C PRO A 251 -4.64 -12.54 -13.49
N ARG A 252 -3.42 -12.15 -13.08
CA ARG A 252 -2.91 -12.28 -11.70
C ARG A 252 -2.95 -10.94 -10.95
N ALA A 253 -3.56 -9.91 -11.54
CA ALA A 253 -3.83 -8.64 -10.90
C ALA A 253 -5.34 -8.41 -10.81
N ASP A 254 -5.83 -7.93 -9.67
CA ASP A 254 -7.24 -7.62 -9.47
C ASP A 254 -7.42 -6.36 -8.61
N VAL A 255 -8.66 -5.92 -8.43
CA VAL A 255 -9.05 -4.71 -7.72
C VAL A 255 -10.07 -5.03 -6.63
N LEU A 256 -9.87 -4.44 -5.46
CA LEU A 256 -10.86 -4.28 -4.41
C LEU A 256 -11.28 -2.81 -4.31
N ASP A 257 -12.56 -2.54 -4.60
CA ASP A 257 -13.08 -1.18 -4.68
C ASP A 257 -13.52 -0.65 -3.30
N LEU A 258 -12.54 -0.34 -2.44
CA LEU A 258 -12.80 0.21 -1.10
C LEU A 258 -13.55 1.55 -1.17
N VAL A 259 -13.19 2.44 -2.11
CA VAL A 259 -13.89 3.72 -2.28
C VAL A 259 -15.35 3.52 -2.69
N GLY A 260 -15.63 2.56 -3.58
CA GLY A 260 -17.00 2.19 -3.97
C GLY A 260 -17.81 1.68 -2.78
N TRP A 261 -17.27 0.71 -2.03
CA TRP A 261 -17.91 0.19 -0.81
C TRP A 261 -18.18 1.29 0.23
N MET A 262 -17.21 2.17 0.48
CA MET A 262 -17.41 3.30 1.39
C MET A 262 -18.49 4.27 0.90
N GLY A 263 -18.61 4.46 -0.41
CA GLY A 263 -19.67 5.26 -1.02
C GLY A 263 -21.05 4.67 -0.76
N ASP A 264 -21.19 3.37 -0.95
CA ASP A 264 -22.45 2.64 -0.72
C ASP A 264 -22.87 2.66 0.77
N GLU A 265 -21.90 2.59 1.68
CA GLU A 265 -22.13 2.69 3.13
C GLU A 265 -22.28 4.14 3.64
N GLY A 266 -22.10 5.15 2.78
CA GLY A 266 -22.20 6.56 3.16
C GLY A 266 -21.06 7.05 4.06
N LEU A 267 -19.88 6.43 3.98
CA LEU A 267 -18.73 6.66 4.85
C LEU A 267 -17.69 7.63 4.27
N LEU A 268 -17.85 8.07 3.02
CA LEU A 268 -16.87 8.94 2.35
C LEU A 268 -16.69 10.28 3.08
N ASP A 269 -17.77 10.89 3.56
CA ASP A 269 -17.73 12.19 4.24
C ASP A 269 -17.91 12.08 5.77
N ASP A 270 -17.83 10.86 6.32
CA ASP A 270 -18.02 10.64 7.74
C ASP A 270 -16.75 10.96 8.56
N VAL A 271 -16.88 11.97 9.44
CA VAL A 271 -15.81 12.43 10.32
C VAL A 271 -15.45 11.38 11.36
N ASP A 272 -16.40 10.57 11.82
CA ASP A 272 -16.09 9.52 12.80
C ASP A 272 -15.30 8.37 12.15
N THR A 273 -15.54 8.13 10.86
CA THR A 273 -14.79 7.16 10.04
C THR A 273 -13.35 7.63 9.79
N ARG A 274 -13.13 8.91 9.41
CA ARG A 274 -11.77 9.45 9.14
C ARG A 274 -11.51 10.76 9.87
N PRO A 275 -11.25 10.78 11.20
CA PRO A 275 -11.26 12.01 12.01
C PRO A 275 -10.36 13.16 11.55
N ASP A 276 -9.30 12.86 10.78
CA ASP A 276 -8.37 13.83 10.24
C ASP A 276 -8.52 14.03 8.72
N GLY A 277 -9.54 13.42 8.11
CA GLY A 277 -9.84 13.45 6.68
C GLY A 277 -9.02 12.48 5.83
N ILE A 278 -8.03 11.79 6.42
CA ILE A 278 -7.05 10.99 5.69
C ILE A 278 -7.04 9.55 6.23
N HIS A 279 -6.82 9.40 7.54
CA HIS A 279 -6.66 8.13 8.22
C HIS A 279 -7.98 7.67 8.85
N PHE A 280 -8.26 6.38 8.76
CA PHE A 280 -9.38 5.77 9.46
C PHE A 280 -9.21 5.87 10.98
N SER A 281 -10.32 6.05 11.70
CA SER A 281 -10.35 5.79 13.14
C SER A 281 -10.09 4.30 13.41
N PRO A 282 -9.63 3.92 14.61
CA PRO A 282 -9.39 2.51 14.93
C PRO A 282 -10.61 1.60 14.72
N ASP A 283 -11.81 2.07 15.08
CA ASP A 283 -13.04 1.30 14.90
C ASP A 283 -13.38 1.15 13.40
N ALA A 284 -13.29 2.23 12.63
CA ALA A 284 -13.50 2.18 11.18
C ALA A 284 -12.47 1.30 10.46
N ALA A 285 -11.20 1.36 10.86
CA ALA A 285 -10.15 0.50 10.31
C ALA A 285 -10.46 -0.99 10.53
N ARG A 286 -11.04 -1.34 11.69
CA ARG A 286 -11.49 -2.71 11.99
C ARG A 286 -12.69 -3.10 11.12
N ASP A 287 -13.65 -2.20 10.90
CA ASP A 287 -14.80 -2.45 10.03
C ASP A 287 -14.35 -2.69 8.58
N VAL A 288 -13.44 -1.84 8.06
CA VAL A 288 -12.77 -2.02 6.76
C VAL A 288 -12.04 -3.36 6.71
N GLY A 289 -11.30 -3.71 7.78
CA GLY A 289 -10.61 -5.00 7.87
C GLY A 289 -11.54 -6.21 7.78
N ARG A 290 -12.74 -6.14 8.39
CA ARG A 290 -13.75 -7.21 8.27
C ARG A 290 -14.28 -7.33 6.85
N TRP A 291 -14.54 -6.20 6.20
CA TRP A 291 -14.97 -6.19 4.79
C TRP A 291 -13.87 -6.79 3.87
N ILE A 292 -12.62 -6.32 3.98
CA ILE A 292 -11.49 -6.85 3.18
C ILE A 292 -11.34 -8.36 3.39
N ARG A 293 -11.38 -8.84 4.64
CA ARG A 293 -11.30 -10.27 4.94
C ARG A 293 -12.40 -11.05 4.20
N ALA A 294 -13.64 -10.58 4.27
CA ALA A 294 -14.77 -11.25 3.61
C ALA A 294 -14.56 -11.32 2.08
N GLU A 295 -14.11 -10.23 1.47
CA GLU A 295 -13.83 -10.17 0.03
C GLU A 295 -12.72 -11.15 -0.38
N LEU A 296 -11.60 -11.17 0.35
CA LEU A 296 -10.47 -12.06 0.05
C LEU A 296 -10.88 -13.54 0.14
N LEU A 297 -11.64 -13.92 1.18
CA LEU A 297 -12.08 -15.31 1.36
C LEU A 297 -13.15 -15.73 0.34
N ALA A 298 -14.02 -14.81 -0.09
CA ALA A 298 -15.01 -15.11 -1.13
C ALA A 298 -14.35 -15.41 -2.49
N ARG A 299 -13.24 -14.72 -2.79
CA ARG A 299 -12.46 -14.91 -4.01
C ARG A 299 -11.76 -16.27 -4.04
N THR A 300 -11.10 -16.64 -2.94
CA THR A 300 -10.37 -17.91 -2.86
C THR A 300 -11.30 -19.13 -2.88
N ALA A 301 -12.55 -18.99 -2.45
CA ALA A 301 -13.56 -20.04 -2.56
C ALA A 301 -14.11 -20.23 -3.99
N SER A 302 -13.87 -19.28 -4.90
CA SER A 302 -14.45 -19.27 -6.24
C SER A 302 -13.50 -19.73 -7.35
N GLY A 303 -12.20 -19.89 -7.05
CA GLY A 303 -11.15 -20.35 -7.98
C GLY A 303 -10.80 -21.82 -7.79
#